data_AF-A0A259RZC1-F1
#
_entry.id   AF-A0A259RZC1-F1
#
_cell.length_a   1.000
_cell.length_b   1.000
_cell.length_c   1.000
_cell.angle_alpha   90.00
_cell.angle_beta   90.00
_cell.angle_gamma   90.00
#
_symmetry.space_group_name_H-M   'P 1'
#
loop_
_entity.id
_entity.type
_entity.pdbx_description
1 polymer ?
#
loop_
_entity_poly.entity_id
_entity_poly.type
_entity_poly.pdbx_seq_one_letter_code
_entity_poly.pdbx_strand_id
1 'polypeptide(L)'
;MNQDALIHPPGGLPDGAPKGLVDVWMPNTPSAALQAKAMLGHAIEHHAVGIVFWGLLLGVLLGFAIWFWRDWRGRVLRWQICRLQQMLRRHPDQPPESVGAALTWALSNYFQARPFQMGRTLDRRALPPDWRALVAQLDLLRFGPRASNEEWLALLRAMQECSRRTFHTAPQVTPS
;
A
#
# COMPACT_ATOMS: atom_id res chain seq x y z
N MET A 1 32.72 -45.08 -17.86
CA MET A 1 33.83 -45.12 -18.82
C MET A 1 34.21 -43.68 -19.11
N ASN A 2 35.39 -43.26 -18.65
CA ASN A 2 35.87 -41.88 -18.77
C ASN A 2 36.11 -41.56 -20.25
N GLN A 3 35.48 -40.49 -20.74
CA GLN A 3 35.90 -39.84 -21.98
C GLN A 3 37.10 -38.99 -21.62
N ASP A 4 38.29 -39.58 -21.72
CA ASP A 4 39.54 -38.83 -21.68
C ASP A 4 39.54 -37.87 -22.85
N ALA A 5 39.48 -36.58 -22.54
CA ALA A 5 39.66 -35.52 -23.53
C ALA A 5 41.02 -35.75 -24.22
N LEU A 6 41.00 -35.96 -25.55
CA LEU A 6 42.21 -35.95 -26.37
C LEU A 6 42.81 -34.53 -26.32
N ILE A 7 43.63 -34.28 -25.31
CA ILE A 7 44.45 -33.08 -25.20
C ILE A 7 45.79 -33.43 -25.86
N HIS A 8 45.96 -32.98 -27.11
CA HIS A 8 47.24 -33.09 -27.80
C HIS A 8 48.23 -32.05 -27.22
N PRO A 9 49.53 -32.38 -27.15
CA PRO A 9 50.54 -31.44 -26.68
C PRO A 9 50.60 -30.20 -27.59
N PRO A 10 50.79 -29.00 -27.03
CA PRO A 10 50.75 -27.77 -27.79
C PRO A 10 51.87 -27.73 -28.85
N GLY A 11 51.49 -27.55 -30.11
CA GLY A 11 52.41 -27.30 -31.23
C GLY A 11 52.60 -28.44 -32.24
N GLY A 12 51.87 -29.55 -32.14
CA GLY A 12 51.94 -30.65 -33.11
C GLY A 12 50.59 -30.99 -33.74
N LEU A 13 50.46 -30.76 -35.05
CA LEU A 13 49.34 -31.34 -35.83
C LEU A 13 49.52 -32.86 -35.91
N PRO A 14 48.47 -33.69 -35.70
CA PRO A 14 48.58 -35.13 -35.91
C PRO A 14 48.79 -35.44 -37.39
N ASP A 15 49.65 -36.41 -37.71
CA ASP A 15 50.07 -36.77 -39.09
C ASP A 15 48.91 -37.16 -40.04
N GLY A 16 47.71 -37.41 -39.50
CA GLY A 16 46.49 -37.71 -40.24
C GLY A 16 45.53 -36.53 -40.44
N ALA A 17 45.87 -35.31 -39.98
CA ALA A 17 44.98 -34.15 -40.11
C ALA A 17 44.92 -33.63 -41.55
N PRO A 18 43.72 -33.36 -42.10
CA PRO A 18 43.59 -32.78 -43.44
C PRO A 18 44.31 -31.42 -43.49
N LYS A 19 45.16 -31.24 -44.50
CA LYS A 19 45.95 -30.01 -44.70
C LYS A 19 45.02 -28.80 -44.74
N GLY A 20 45.10 -27.94 -43.74
CA GLY A 20 44.28 -26.73 -43.61
C GLY A 20 43.49 -26.62 -42.31
N LEU A 21 43.49 -27.64 -41.44
CA LEU A 21 42.95 -27.51 -40.09
C LEU A 21 43.91 -26.66 -39.24
N VAL A 22 43.60 -25.39 -39.06
CA VAL A 22 44.22 -24.52 -38.06
C VAL A 22 43.65 -24.93 -36.71
N ASP A 23 44.49 -25.29 -35.74
CA ASP A 23 44.07 -25.44 -34.34
C ASP A 23 43.57 -24.07 -33.84
N VAL A 24 42.27 -23.84 -33.96
CA VAL A 24 41.63 -22.66 -33.37
C VAL A 24 41.54 -22.92 -31.88
N TRP A 25 42.51 -22.40 -31.13
CA TRP A 25 42.38 -22.23 -29.69
C TRP A 25 41.14 -21.38 -29.42
N MET A 26 40.03 -22.02 -29.07
CA MET A 26 38.89 -21.29 -28.53
C MET A 26 39.31 -20.79 -27.15
N PRO A 27 39.39 -19.47 -26.91
CA PRO A 27 39.56 -18.98 -25.55
C PRO A 27 38.40 -19.56 -24.73
N ASN A 28 38.72 -20.19 -23.59
CA ASN A 28 37.72 -20.73 -22.66
C ASN A 28 36.61 -19.70 -22.51
N THR A 29 35.42 -19.98 -23.04
CA THR A 29 34.29 -19.07 -22.94
C THR A 29 34.08 -18.80 -21.45
N PRO A 30 34.22 -17.54 -20.97
CA PRO A 30 34.09 -17.27 -19.56
C PRO A 30 32.72 -17.75 -19.13
N SER A 31 32.67 -18.55 -18.06
CA SER A 31 31.41 -19.11 -17.57
C SER A 31 30.39 -17.99 -17.37
N ALA A 32 29.10 -18.29 -17.56
CA ALA A 32 28.04 -17.29 -17.43
C ALA A 32 28.11 -16.49 -16.11
N ALA A 33 28.63 -17.12 -15.04
CA ALA A 33 28.89 -16.47 -13.75
C ALA A 33 30.00 -15.41 -13.81
N LEU A 34 31.08 -15.65 -14.56
CA LEU A 34 32.18 -14.70 -14.76
C LEU A 34 31.77 -13.52 -15.65
N GLN A 35 30.98 -13.77 -16.70
CA GLN A 35 30.39 -12.69 -17.50
C GLN A 35 29.38 -11.86 -16.70
N ALA A 36 28.51 -12.51 -15.92
CA ALA A 36 27.57 -11.81 -15.06
C ALA A 36 28.29 -10.93 -14.03
N LYS A 37 29.37 -11.43 -13.41
CA LYS A 37 30.18 -10.66 -12.45
C LYS A 37 30.87 -9.46 -13.11
N ALA A 38 31.41 -9.61 -14.32
CA ALA A 38 32.04 -8.53 -15.06
C ALA A 38 31.03 -7.45 -15.48
N MET A 39 29.84 -7.85 -15.94
CA MET A 39 28.75 -6.92 -16.26
C MET A 39 28.23 -6.19 -15.01
N LEU A 40 28.12 -6.89 -13.87
CA LEU A 40 27.71 -6.27 -12.61
C LEU A 40 28.75 -5.25 -12.13
N GLY A 41 30.05 -5.59 -12.22
CA GLY A 41 31.14 -4.69 -11.83
C GLY A 41 31.16 -3.41 -12.66
N HIS A 42 31.03 -3.54 -13.99
CA HIS A 42 31.04 -2.39 -14.89
C HIS A 42 29.79 -1.50 -14.73
N ALA A 43 28.61 -2.09 -14.51
CA ALA A 43 27.38 -1.34 -14.25
C ALA A 43 27.42 -0.60 -12.91
N ILE A 44 28.01 -1.20 -11.88
CA ILE A 44 28.15 -0.57 -10.56
C ILE A 44 29.16 0.59 -10.62
N GLU A 45 30.30 0.47 -11.29
CA GLU A 45 31.27 1.56 -11.40
C GLU A 45 30.69 2.83 -12.06
N HIS A 46 29.86 2.66 -13.10
CA HIS A 46 29.28 3.80 -13.83
C HIS A 46 27.95 4.31 -13.27
N HIS A 47 27.19 3.47 -12.54
CA HIS A 47 25.85 3.82 -12.07
C HIS A 47 25.67 3.72 -10.55
N ALA A 48 26.72 3.47 -9.76
CA ALA A 48 26.64 3.35 -8.30
C ALA A 48 25.87 4.50 -7.65
N VAL A 49 26.17 5.75 -8.04
CA VAL A 49 25.49 6.94 -7.48
C VAL A 49 24.00 6.94 -7.86
N GLY A 50 23.67 6.58 -9.10
CA GLY A 50 22.28 6.47 -9.56
C GLY A 50 21.52 5.37 -8.83
N ILE A 51 22.13 4.20 -8.66
CA ILE A 51 21.54 3.05 -7.95
C ILE A 51 21.25 3.43 -6.49
N VAL A 52 22.19 4.11 -5.82
CA VAL A 52 21.99 4.58 -4.43
C VAL A 52 20.86 5.59 -4.37
N PHE A 53 20.82 6.58 -5.27
CA PHE A 53 19.78 7.60 -5.29
C PHE A 53 18.39 7.01 -5.54
N TRP A 54 18.24 6.17 -6.57
CA TRP A 54 16.98 5.52 -6.90
C TRP A 54 16.52 4.53 -5.82
N GLY A 55 17.45 3.78 -5.22
CA GLY A 55 17.16 2.89 -4.10
C GLY A 55 16.65 3.65 -2.88
N LEU A 56 17.28 4.79 -2.55
CA LEU A 56 16.87 5.63 -1.43
C LEU A 56 15.51 6.30 -1.69
N LEU A 57 15.29 6.80 -2.92
CA LEU A 57 13.99 7.34 -3.33
C LEU A 57 12.89 6.29 -3.26
N LEU A 58 13.14 5.07 -3.75
CA LEU A 58 12.19 3.97 -3.68
C LEU A 58 11.86 3.62 -2.23
N GLY A 59 12.86 3.57 -1.34
CA GLY A 59 12.66 3.34 0.09
C GLY A 59 11.77 4.40 0.74
N VAL A 60 12.00 5.68 0.44
CA VAL A 60 11.17 6.80 0.91
C VAL A 60 9.73 6.67 0.39
N LEU A 61 9.56 6.39 -0.90
CA LEU A 61 8.24 6.21 -1.52
C LEU A 61 7.48 5.02 -0.93
N LEU A 62 8.16 3.89 -0.70
CA LEU A 62 7.56 2.72 -0.04
C LEU A 62 7.13 3.06 1.39
N GLY A 63 8.01 3.73 2.16
CA GLY A 63 7.68 4.18 3.51
C GLY A 63 6.45 5.09 3.52
N PHE A 64 6.39 6.04 2.58
CA PHE A 64 5.24 6.94 2.45
C PHE A 64 3.97 6.21 2.02
N ALA A 65 4.06 5.25 1.09
CA ALA A 65 2.93 4.45 0.63
C ALA A 65 2.38 3.58 1.76
N ILE A 66 3.23 2.91 2.54
CA ILE A 66 2.83 2.11 3.70
C ILE A 66 2.19 3.00 4.77
N TRP A 67 2.81 4.15 5.06
CA TRP A 67 2.26 5.12 6.01
C TRP A 67 0.88 5.62 5.57
N PHE A 68 0.72 5.95 4.29
CA PHE A 68 -0.53 6.41 3.71
C PHE A 68 -1.60 5.31 3.72
N TRP A 69 -1.23 4.08 3.37
CA TRP A 69 -2.12 2.92 3.40
C TRP A 69 -2.63 2.61 4.81
N ARG A 70 -1.76 2.74 5.82
CA ARG A 70 -2.09 2.46 7.22
C ARG A 70 -3.22 3.35 7.76
N ASP A 71 -3.32 4.59 7.29
CA ASP A 71 -4.32 5.58 7.74
C ASP A 71 -5.31 6.00 6.65
N TRP A 72 -5.28 5.35 5.48
CA TRP A 72 -6.16 5.69 4.36
C TRP A 72 -7.64 5.75 4.77
N ARG A 73 -8.09 4.75 5.53
CA ARG A 73 -9.50 4.66 5.98
C ARG A 73 -9.90 5.81 6.90
N GLY A 74 -9.02 6.19 7.82
CA GLY A 74 -9.24 7.34 8.71
C GLY A 74 -9.34 8.64 7.93
N ARG A 75 -8.48 8.82 6.92
CA ARG A 75 -8.51 10.00 6.04
C ARG A 75 -9.77 10.06 5.21
N VAL A 76 -10.19 8.95 4.62
CA VAL A 76 -11.44 8.87 3.84
C VAL A 76 -12.64 9.22 4.70
N LEU A 77 -12.73 8.66 5.92
CA LEU A 77 -13.83 8.98 6.85
C LEU A 77 -13.83 10.48 7.20
N ARG A 78 -12.67 11.05 7.57
CA ARG A 78 -12.54 12.48 7.89
C ARG A 78 -12.94 13.37 6.71
N TRP A 79 -12.50 13.00 5.50
CA TRP A 79 -12.87 13.71 4.28
C TRP A 79 -14.38 13.65 4.01
N GLN A 80 -15.00 12.48 4.18
CA GLN A 80 -16.45 12.29 4.04
C GLN A 80 -17.22 13.15 5.05
N ILE A 81 -16.80 13.15 6.32
CA ILE A 81 -17.42 13.98 7.36
C ILE A 81 -17.29 15.48 7.02
N CYS A 82 -16.11 15.95 6.61
CA CYS A 82 -15.91 17.34 6.19
C CYS A 82 -16.77 17.72 4.99
N ARG A 83 -16.88 16.83 4.00
CA ARG A 83 -17.73 17.03 2.82
C ARG A 83 -19.20 17.16 3.21
N LEU A 84 -19.68 16.31 4.12
CA LEU A 84 -21.05 16.38 4.63
C LEU A 84 -21.31 17.65 5.43
N GLN A 85 -20.36 18.08 6.28
CA GLN A 85 -20.45 19.38 6.97
C GLN A 85 -20.54 20.55 5.99
N GLN A 86 -19.72 20.53 4.93
CA GLN A 86 -19.71 21.59 3.92
C GLN A 86 -20.99 21.60 3.08
N MET A 87 -21.54 20.43 2.77
CA MET A 87 -22.83 20.28 2.10
C MET A 87 -23.96 20.89 2.93
N LEU A 88 -24.05 20.53 4.21
CA LEU A 88 -25.10 21.05 5.11
C LEU A 88 -25.01 22.57 5.30
N ARG A 89 -23.79 23.13 5.31
CA ARG A 89 -23.57 24.58 5.41
C ARG A 89 -23.96 25.33 4.13
N ARG A 90 -23.78 24.71 2.96
CA ARG A 90 -24.07 25.34 1.66
C ARG A 90 -25.53 25.20 1.26
N HIS A 91 -26.19 24.14 1.71
CA HIS A 91 -27.57 23.82 1.37
C HIS A 91 -28.36 23.54 2.65
N PRO A 92 -28.70 24.58 3.44
CA PRO A 92 -29.49 24.40 4.66
C PRO A 92 -30.91 23.86 4.38
N ASP A 93 -31.39 24.02 3.15
CA ASP A 93 -32.73 23.58 2.73
C ASP A 93 -32.79 22.09 2.34
N GLN A 94 -31.65 21.40 2.25
CA GLN A 94 -31.64 19.98 1.89
C GLN A 94 -32.07 19.11 3.08
N PRO A 95 -32.85 18.04 2.83
CA PRO A 95 -33.28 17.14 3.89
C PRO A 95 -32.07 16.40 4.49
N PRO A 96 -31.86 16.48 5.81
CA PRO A 96 -30.69 15.91 6.46
C PRO A 96 -30.70 14.36 6.49
N GLU A 97 -31.80 13.72 6.09
CA GLU A 97 -31.90 12.27 5.93
C GLU A 97 -30.84 11.71 4.97
N SER A 98 -30.57 12.45 3.87
CA SER A 98 -29.53 12.10 2.90
C SER A 98 -28.13 12.08 3.52
N VAL A 99 -27.88 13.01 4.46
CA VAL A 99 -26.63 13.12 5.22
C VAL A 99 -26.51 11.96 6.21
N GLY A 100 -27.60 11.61 6.90
CA GLY A 100 -27.64 10.46 7.80
C GLY A 100 -27.34 9.14 7.08
N ALA A 101 -27.94 8.91 5.91
CA ALA A 101 -27.67 7.72 5.10
C ALA A 101 -26.22 7.66 4.63
N ALA A 102 -25.69 8.76 4.09
CA ALA A 102 -24.30 8.85 3.63
C ALA A 102 -23.30 8.64 4.77
N LEU A 103 -23.56 9.19 5.96
CA LEU A 103 -22.73 9.02 7.14
C LEU A 103 -22.78 7.58 7.65
N THR A 104 -23.95 6.95 7.66
CA THR A 104 -24.09 5.53 8.05
C THR A 104 -23.26 4.64 7.13
N TRP A 105 -23.30 4.90 5.82
CA TRP A 105 -22.51 4.17 4.83
C TRP A 105 -21.00 4.40 5.03
N ALA A 106 -20.58 5.64 5.25
CA ALA A 106 -19.20 6.01 5.56
C ALA A 106 -18.65 5.24 6.77
N LEU A 107 -19.43 5.19 7.86
CA LEU A 107 -19.07 4.47 9.08
C LEU A 107 -19.00 2.96 8.86
N SER A 108 -19.93 2.39 8.09
CA SER A 108 -19.89 0.96 7.75
C SER A 108 -18.60 0.59 7.02
N ASN A 109 -18.13 1.43 6.09
CA ASN A 109 -16.89 1.20 5.35
C ASN A 109 -15.64 1.38 6.21
N TYR A 110 -15.69 2.28 7.19
CA TYR A 110 -14.59 2.52 8.11
C TYR A 110 -14.40 1.36 9.10
N PHE A 111 -15.47 0.92 9.75
CA PHE A 111 -15.41 -0.11 10.79
C PHE A 111 -15.44 -1.55 10.25
N GLN A 112 -16.09 -1.81 9.12
CA GLN A 112 -16.17 -3.15 8.54
C GLN A 112 -15.21 -3.30 7.36
N ALA A 113 -13.99 -3.71 7.68
CA ALA A 113 -12.88 -3.92 6.77
C ALA A 113 -13.06 -5.05 5.75
N ARG A 114 -14.08 -5.92 5.89
CA ARG A 114 -14.16 -7.17 5.12
C ARG A 114 -14.67 -6.93 3.71
N PRO A 115 -13.96 -7.37 2.66
CA PRO A 115 -14.40 -7.21 1.28
C PRO A 115 -15.65 -8.07 1.06
N PHE A 116 -16.63 -7.52 0.34
CA PHE A 116 -17.76 -8.28 -0.20
C PHE A 116 -18.69 -8.98 0.80
N GLN A 117 -19.51 -8.20 1.51
CA GLN A 117 -20.83 -8.70 1.92
C GLN A 117 -21.88 -7.71 1.43
N MET A 118 -22.76 -8.18 0.53
CA MET A 118 -23.98 -7.47 0.13
C MET A 118 -24.84 -7.30 1.38
N GLY A 119 -25.19 -6.05 1.70
CA GLY A 119 -25.92 -5.71 2.93
C GLY A 119 -25.04 -5.31 4.12
N ARG A 120 -23.98 -4.51 3.90
CA ARG A 120 -23.20 -3.88 5.00
C ARG A 120 -24.09 -3.00 5.87
N THR A 121 -24.52 -3.56 6.99
CA THR A 121 -25.16 -2.82 8.08
C THR A 121 -24.12 -2.58 9.16
N LEU A 122 -24.05 -1.35 9.67
CA LEU A 122 -23.13 -0.99 10.75
C LEU A 122 -23.44 -1.83 12.00
N ASP A 123 -22.52 -2.70 12.39
CA ASP A 123 -22.61 -3.47 13.63
C ASP A 123 -22.29 -2.55 14.81
N ARG A 124 -23.34 -2.12 15.50
CA ARG A 124 -23.27 -1.19 16.63
C ARG A 124 -22.59 -1.80 17.86
N ARG A 125 -22.63 -3.13 18.01
CA ARG A 125 -22.05 -3.80 19.18
C ARG A 125 -20.53 -3.90 19.08
N ALA A 126 -20.02 -4.01 17.84
CA ALA A 126 -18.59 -4.07 17.55
C ALA A 126 -17.87 -2.70 17.61
N LEU A 127 -18.61 -1.60 17.82
CA LEU A 127 -18.03 -0.26 17.85
C LEU A 127 -17.33 0.05 19.20
N PRO A 128 -16.24 0.85 19.18
CA PRO A 128 -15.68 1.44 20.39
C PRO A 128 -16.74 2.23 21.18
N PRO A 129 -16.65 2.32 22.52
CA PRO A 129 -17.67 2.96 23.36
C PRO A 129 -17.95 4.42 22.94
N ASP A 130 -16.91 5.20 22.64
CA ASP A 130 -17.05 6.59 22.17
C ASP A 130 -17.85 6.67 20.86
N TRP A 131 -17.58 5.75 19.94
CA TRP A 131 -18.28 5.66 18.67
C TRP A 131 -19.71 5.15 18.81
N ARG A 132 -19.98 4.25 19.77
CA ARG A 132 -21.34 3.77 20.05
C ARG A 132 -22.27 4.91 20.45
N ALA A 133 -21.82 5.81 21.34
CA ALA A 133 -22.61 6.95 21.77
C ALA A 133 -22.95 7.89 20.59
N LEU A 134 -21.96 8.17 19.74
CA LEU A 134 -22.15 9.01 18.56
C LEU A 134 -23.07 8.36 17.51
N VAL A 135 -22.98 7.04 17.32
CA VAL A 135 -23.86 6.32 16.42
C VAL A 135 -25.29 6.24 16.96
N ALA A 136 -25.47 6.12 18.28
CA ALA A 136 -26.79 6.21 18.87
C ALA A 136 -27.42 7.61 18.66
N GLN A 137 -26.64 8.68 18.79
CA GLN A 137 -27.09 10.03 18.45
C GLN A 137 -27.44 10.16 16.97
N LEU A 138 -26.65 9.56 16.07
CA LEU A 138 -26.97 9.50 14.64
C LEU A 138 -28.32 8.83 14.38
N ASP A 139 -28.58 7.69 15.02
CA ASP A 139 -29.84 6.98 14.87
C ASP A 139 -31.03 7.82 15.39
N LEU A 140 -30.85 8.53 16.51
CA LEU A 140 -31.86 9.46 17.03
C LEU A 140 -32.15 10.60 16.06
N LEU A 141 -31.13 11.23 15.46
CA LEU A 141 -31.33 12.31 14.49
C LEU A 141 -31.96 11.80 13.18
N ARG A 142 -31.69 10.54 12.80
CA ARG A 142 -32.15 9.95 11.54
C ARG A 142 -33.59 9.44 11.60
N PHE A 143 -34.02 8.90 12.73
CA PHE A 143 -35.32 8.25 12.90
C PHE A 143 -36.23 8.96 13.91
N GLY A 144 -35.70 9.94 14.64
CA GLY A 144 -36.43 10.70 15.64
C GLY A 144 -37.17 11.90 15.07
N PRO A 145 -37.64 12.82 15.94
CA PRO A 145 -38.30 14.06 15.52
C PRO A 145 -37.35 14.91 14.65
N ARG A 146 -37.93 15.77 13.80
CA ARG A 146 -37.17 16.65 12.89
C ARG A 146 -36.09 17.41 13.65
N ALA A 147 -34.86 16.95 13.48
CA ALA A 147 -33.67 17.57 14.04
C ALA A 147 -33.29 18.85 13.28
N SER A 148 -32.74 19.81 14.00
CA SER A 148 -32.22 21.04 13.40
C SER A 148 -30.90 20.79 12.67
N ASN A 149 -30.57 21.63 11.69
CA ASN A 149 -29.28 21.58 11.01
C ASN A 149 -28.09 21.74 11.96
N GLU A 150 -28.27 22.47 13.07
CA GLU A 150 -27.23 22.66 14.08
C GLU A 150 -26.90 21.37 14.84
N GLU A 151 -27.91 20.55 15.14
CA GLU A 151 -27.72 19.24 15.78
C GLU A 151 -26.94 18.29 14.87
N TRP A 152 -27.25 18.29 13.57
CA TRP A 152 -26.49 17.54 12.57
C TRP A 152 -25.03 18.01 12.45
N LEU A 153 -24.79 19.32 12.46
CA LEU A 153 -23.44 19.87 12.45
C LEU A 153 -22.67 19.55 13.74
N ALA A 154 -23.34 19.58 14.90
CA ALA A 154 -22.74 19.24 16.18
C ALA A 154 -22.29 17.77 16.20
N LEU A 155 -23.15 16.86 15.74
CA LEU A 155 -22.82 15.44 15.63
C LEU A 155 -21.63 15.20 14.69
N LEU A 156 -21.63 15.82 13.50
CA LEU A 156 -20.54 15.69 12.54
C LEU A 156 -19.21 16.20 13.10
N ARG A 157 -19.22 17.29 13.89
CA ARG A 157 -18.01 17.79 14.56
C ARG A 157 -17.53 16.83 15.64
N ALA A 158 -18.43 16.27 16.45
CA ALA A 158 -18.10 15.31 17.47
C ALA A 158 -17.49 14.02 16.89
N MET A 159 -18.05 13.51 15.78
CA MET A 159 -17.48 12.36 15.05
C MET A 159 -16.11 12.68 14.43
N GLN A 160 -15.93 13.88 13.90
CA GLN A 160 -14.63 14.30 13.38
C GLN A 160 -13.56 14.33 14.48
N GLU A 161 -13.90 14.90 15.64
CA GLU A 161 -13.01 14.97 16.79
C GLU A 161 -12.68 13.57 17.34
N CYS A 162 -13.69 12.71 17.47
CA CYS A 162 -13.50 11.32 17.87
C CYS A 162 -12.55 10.57 16.91
N SER A 163 -12.73 10.75 15.60
CA SER A 163 -11.85 10.14 14.57
C SER A 163 -10.38 10.58 14.64
N ARG A 164 -10.12 11.79 15.17
CA ARG A 164 -8.75 12.29 15.39
C ARG A 164 -8.15 11.67 16.66
N ARG A 165 -8.93 11.59 17.74
CA ARG A 165 -8.48 10.98 19.00
C ARG A 165 -8.16 9.51 18.85
N THR A 166 -9.01 8.73 18.19
CA THR A 166 -8.76 7.30 17.96
C THR A 166 -7.45 7.02 17.19
N PHE A 167 -6.97 7.97 16.39
CA PHE A 167 -5.67 7.86 15.71
C PHE A 167 -4.48 8.06 16.67
N HIS A 168 -4.64 8.89 17.70
CA HIS A 168 -3.61 9.12 18.72
C HIS A 168 -3.53 8.00 19.78
N THR A 169 -4.60 7.21 19.96
CA THR A 169 -4.65 6.06 20.86
C THR A 169 -4.39 4.71 20.19
N ALA A 170 -3.83 4.69 18.98
CA ALA A 170 -3.35 3.43 18.41
C ALA A 170 -2.31 2.81 19.36
N PRO A 171 -2.50 1.55 19.81
CA PRO A 171 -1.71 0.96 20.87
C PRO A 171 -0.24 0.96 20.47
N GLN A 172 0.62 1.47 21.37
CA GLN A 172 2.00 1.05 21.38
C GLN A 172 1.97 -0.47 21.49
N VAL A 173 2.39 -1.14 20.42
CA VAL A 173 2.72 -2.56 20.47
C VAL A 173 3.90 -2.63 21.43
N THR A 174 3.64 -2.93 22.70
CA THR A 174 4.67 -3.42 23.61
C THR A 174 5.05 -4.81 23.09
N PRO A 175 6.26 -4.99 22.53
CA PRO A 175 6.74 -6.33 22.27
C PRO A 175 6.85 -7.04 23.62
N SER A 176 6.15 -8.17 23.75
CA SER A 176 6.35 -9.13 24.84
C SER A 176 7.56 -9.99 24.54
#